data_AF-A0A921ILN6-F1
#
_entry.id   AF-A0A921ILN6-F1
#
_cell.length_a   1.000
_cell.length_b   1.000
_cell.length_c   1.000
_cell.angle_alpha   90.00
_cell.angle_beta   90.00
_cell.angle_gamma   90.00
#
_symmetry.space_group_name_H-M   'P 1'
#
loop_
_entity.id
_entity.type
_entity.pdbx_description
1 polymer ?
#
loop_
_entity_poly.entity_id
_entity_poly.type
_entity_poly.pdbx_seq_one_letter_code
_entity_poly.pdbx_strand_id
1 'polypeptide(L)'
;KNMHMASTLNPYRVGTQPLFASEEVRLRSRVCIELYLDGQRLDLLDFIRRLENQREVEEQLLSQEDRRLFETILNQTVITKLSHRINNSQEWTQRMSGIMEQLNTSMGLRFSLVWKGKPADQQKELDTGELLTLLRKNPMVMGDADRQKITDHFRAKINRARERSQMEATPATYSELMREALDFRNWFTFRLFYQKGGAEKQTKKELTDSAFNSFSGGEKAMAMYVPLFAALAAQYAAANHAEAPRLMALDEAFAGVDETNIESMFALVHELGFDYIMNSQALWGCYPTVSSLNIAELWRPQNAQIVTVLRYHWDGHVRRLEES
;
A
#
# COMPACT_ATOMS: atom_id res chain seq x y z
N LYS A 1 25.29 -50.79 3.68
CA LYS A 1 23.92 -50.34 4.07
C LYS A 1 23.98 -48.85 4.33
N ASN A 2 23.54 -48.04 3.36
CA ASN A 2 22.94 -46.72 3.55
C ASN A 2 22.36 -46.32 2.20
N MET A 3 21.23 -46.96 1.94
CA MET A 3 20.31 -46.69 0.86
C MET A 3 19.46 -45.52 1.35
N HIS A 4 19.89 -44.29 1.10
CA HIS A 4 18.98 -43.16 1.21
C HIS A 4 18.08 -43.20 -0.01
N MET A 5 16.79 -43.44 0.25
CA MET A 5 15.70 -43.38 -0.71
C MET A 5 15.81 -42.09 -1.52
N ALA A 6 16.27 -42.21 -2.77
CA ALA A 6 16.03 -41.20 -3.77
C ALA A 6 14.52 -41.21 -4.03
N SER A 7 13.88 -40.08 -3.75
CA SER A 7 12.50 -39.79 -4.14
C SER A 7 12.26 -40.27 -5.57
N THR A 8 11.21 -41.05 -5.77
CA THR A 8 10.73 -41.61 -7.05
C THR A 8 10.26 -40.55 -8.06
N LEU A 9 10.62 -39.27 -7.86
CA LEU A 9 10.19 -38.12 -8.65
C LEU A 9 11.32 -37.33 -9.29
N ASN A 10 12.60 -37.69 -9.07
CA ASN A 10 13.70 -36.98 -9.74
C ASN A 10 14.16 -37.76 -10.99
N PRO A 11 14.12 -37.14 -12.20
CA PRO A 11 14.55 -37.76 -13.46
C PRO A 11 16.06 -37.97 -13.55
N TYR A 12 16.83 -37.45 -12.58
CA TYR A 12 18.26 -37.60 -12.48
C TYR A 12 18.68 -38.24 -11.15
N ARG A 13 19.77 -39.02 -11.18
CA ARG A 13 20.37 -39.68 -10.02
C ARG A 13 21.87 -39.49 -10.04
N VAL A 14 22.42 -38.97 -8.95
CA VAL A 14 23.86 -38.87 -8.69
C VAL A 14 24.24 -39.93 -7.66
N GLY A 15 25.20 -40.78 -8.00
CA GLY A 15 25.73 -41.82 -7.13
C GLY A 15 27.25 -41.73 -7.03
N THR A 16 27.79 -42.32 -5.98
CA THR A 16 29.23 -42.48 -5.79
C THR A 16 29.54 -43.96 -5.60
N GLN A 17 30.46 -44.48 -6.40
CA GLN A 17 30.93 -45.85 -6.30
C GLN A 17 32.42 -45.85 -5.91
N PRO A 18 32.80 -46.44 -4.76
CA PRO A 18 34.21 -46.60 -4.44
C PRO A 18 34.85 -47.57 -5.45
N LEU A 19 35.93 -47.13 -6.10
CA LEU A 19 36.66 -47.94 -7.09
C LEU A 19 37.60 -48.96 -6.44
N PHE A 20 37.96 -48.75 -5.16
CA PHE A 20 38.78 -49.65 -4.38
C PHE A 20 38.14 -49.85 -3.01
N ALA A 21 38.05 -51.11 -2.54
CA ALA A 21 37.68 -51.41 -1.16
C ALA A 21 38.75 -50.85 -0.21
N SER A 22 38.36 -50.30 0.93
CA SER A 22 39.32 -49.89 1.95
C SER A 22 39.93 -51.14 2.60
N GLU A 23 41.07 -51.58 2.11
CA GLU A 23 41.98 -52.40 2.92
C GLU A 23 42.78 -51.45 3.82
N GLU A 24 43.05 -51.87 5.06
CA GLU A 24 43.65 -51.10 6.17
C GLU A 24 45.03 -50.45 5.83
N VAL A 25 45.59 -50.71 4.65
CA VAL A 25 46.95 -50.31 4.24
C VAL A 25 46.98 -49.29 3.08
N ARG A 26 45.83 -48.88 2.50
CA ARG A 26 45.80 -47.90 1.40
C ARG A 26 45.40 -46.48 1.87
N LEU A 27 46.35 -45.55 1.82
CA LEU A 27 46.17 -44.11 2.15
C LEU A 27 45.32 -43.30 1.15
N ARG A 28 44.89 -43.87 0.01
CA ARG A 28 44.17 -43.14 -1.05
C ARG A 28 42.90 -43.87 -1.44
N SER A 29 41.75 -43.25 -1.17
CA SER A 29 40.46 -43.66 -1.71
C SER A 29 40.23 -43.01 -3.08
N ARG A 30 39.72 -43.77 -4.05
CA ARG A 30 39.21 -43.24 -5.32
C ARG A 30 37.73 -43.58 -5.42
N VAL A 31 36.94 -42.59 -5.79
CA VAL A 31 35.50 -42.70 -5.96
C VAL A 31 35.18 -42.34 -7.40
N CYS A 32 34.38 -43.18 -8.05
CA CYS A 32 33.75 -42.88 -9.34
C CYS A 32 32.41 -42.20 -9.06
N ILE A 33 32.16 -41.06 -9.68
CA ILE A 33 30.84 -40.43 -9.67
C ILE A 33 30.06 -41.04 -10.83
N GLU A 34 28.89 -41.59 -10.52
CA GLU A 34 27.96 -42.11 -11.52
C GLU A 34 26.79 -41.13 -11.65
N LEU A 35 26.56 -40.66 -12.87
CA LEU A 35 25.51 -39.72 -13.19
C LEU A 35 24.51 -40.40 -14.11
N TYR A 36 23.25 -40.44 -13.70
CA TYR A 36 22.17 -41.00 -14.49
C TYR A 36 21.13 -39.93 -14.76
N LEU A 37 20.66 -39.86 -16.01
CA LEU A 37 19.52 -39.05 -16.44
C LEU A 37 18.58 -39.96 -17.23
N ASP A 38 17.31 -40.03 -16.84
CA ASP A 38 16.30 -40.92 -17.44
C ASP A 38 16.75 -42.39 -17.54
N GLY A 39 17.54 -42.83 -16.55
CA GLY A 39 18.10 -44.19 -16.49
C GLY A 39 19.35 -44.43 -17.35
N GLN A 40 19.81 -43.44 -18.12
CA GLN A 40 21.05 -43.54 -18.91
C GLN A 40 22.26 -43.00 -18.14
N ARG A 41 23.36 -43.76 -18.09
CA ARG A 41 24.63 -43.31 -17.51
C ARG A 41 25.32 -42.31 -18.44
N LEU A 42 25.76 -41.18 -17.88
CA LEU A 42 26.42 -40.10 -18.62
C LEU A 42 27.76 -39.73 -17.97
N ASP A 43 28.66 -39.17 -18.77
CA ASP A 43 29.84 -38.45 -18.26
C ASP A 43 29.43 -37.11 -17.64
N LEU A 44 30.28 -36.53 -16.78
CA LEU A 44 30.02 -35.26 -16.10
C LEU A 44 29.72 -34.12 -17.08
N LEU A 45 30.50 -33.98 -18.15
CA LEU A 45 30.29 -32.89 -19.11
C LEU A 45 28.99 -33.07 -19.89
N ASP A 46 28.63 -34.30 -20.25
CA ASP A 46 27.38 -34.61 -20.93
C ASP A 46 26.17 -34.44 -20.03
N PHE A 47 26.29 -34.83 -18.76
CA PHE A 47 25.25 -34.65 -17.76
C PHE A 47 24.95 -33.17 -17.50
N ILE A 48 26.00 -32.34 -17.32
CA ILE A 48 25.84 -30.89 -17.16
C ILE A 48 25.17 -30.29 -18.39
N ARG A 49 25.67 -30.58 -19.61
CA ARG A 49 25.07 -30.07 -20.85
C ARG A 49 23.60 -30.46 -21.02
N ARG A 50 23.23 -31.69 -20.68
CA ARG A 50 21.82 -32.13 -20.76
C ARG A 50 20.95 -31.43 -19.73
N LEU A 51 21.42 -31.24 -18.50
CA LEU A 51 20.68 -30.48 -17.49
C LEU A 51 20.52 -29.01 -17.87
N GLU A 52 21.57 -28.38 -18.42
CA GLU A 52 21.49 -27.01 -18.92
C GLU A 52 20.48 -26.89 -20.07
N ASN A 53 20.50 -27.82 -21.03
CA ASN A 53 19.51 -27.87 -22.11
C ASN A 53 18.09 -28.12 -21.60
N GLN A 54 17.90 -29.04 -20.64
CA GLN A 54 16.59 -29.28 -20.03
C GLN A 54 16.07 -28.03 -19.32
N ARG A 55 16.94 -27.35 -18.55
CA ARG A 55 16.61 -26.08 -17.90
C ARG A 55 16.19 -25.03 -18.92
N GLU A 56 16.95 -24.89 -20.02
CA GLU A 56 16.63 -23.93 -21.08
C GLU A 56 15.29 -24.24 -21.75
N VAL A 57 15.01 -25.51 -22.05
CA VAL A 57 13.73 -25.94 -22.64
C VAL A 57 12.56 -25.70 -21.67
N GLU A 58 12.71 -26.06 -20.40
CA GLU A 58 11.69 -25.82 -19.37
C GLU A 58 11.45 -24.32 -19.15
N GLU A 59 12.51 -23.50 -19.10
CA GLU A 59 12.40 -22.04 -19.02
C GLU A 59 11.65 -21.47 -20.23
N GLN A 60 11.90 -21.99 -21.44
CA GLN A 60 11.17 -21.59 -22.65
C GLN A 60 9.70 -22.00 -22.62
N LEU A 61 9.38 -23.21 -22.16
CA LEU A 61 8.00 -23.69 -22.03
C LEU A 61 7.22 -22.90 -20.98
N LEU A 62 7.82 -22.70 -19.80
CA LEU A 62 7.25 -21.85 -18.74
C LEU A 62 7.03 -20.43 -19.25
N SER A 63 7.99 -19.89 -20.01
CA SER A 63 7.90 -18.59 -20.65
C SER A 63 6.71 -18.48 -21.62
N GLN A 64 6.42 -19.52 -22.38
CA GLN A 64 5.28 -19.56 -23.31
C GLN A 64 3.95 -19.67 -22.57
N GLU A 65 3.87 -20.51 -21.53
CA GLU A 65 2.64 -20.62 -20.74
C GLU A 65 2.37 -19.37 -19.89
N ASP A 66 3.41 -18.75 -19.34
CA ASP A 66 3.30 -17.43 -18.68
C ASP A 66 2.74 -16.39 -19.67
N ARG A 67 3.22 -16.39 -20.92
CA ARG A 67 2.71 -15.48 -21.97
C ARG A 67 1.24 -15.73 -22.26
N ARG A 68 0.83 -16.99 -22.44
CA ARG A 68 -0.56 -17.36 -22.72
C ARG A 68 -1.48 -17.01 -21.56
N LEU A 69 -1.04 -17.26 -20.33
CA LEU A 69 -1.76 -16.86 -19.11
C LEU A 69 -1.92 -15.35 -19.06
N PHE A 70 -0.87 -14.59 -19.37
CA PHE A 70 -0.95 -13.13 -19.42
C PHE A 70 -1.90 -12.63 -20.50
N GLU A 71 -1.85 -13.17 -21.71
CA GLU A 71 -2.79 -12.81 -22.77
C GLU A 71 -4.24 -13.14 -22.37
N THR A 72 -4.44 -14.22 -21.61
CA THR A 72 -5.77 -14.62 -21.09
C THR A 72 -6.22 -13.75 -19.91
N ILE A 73 -5.31 -13.34 -19.03
CA ILE A 73 -5.66 -12.56 -17.81
C ILE A 73 -5.75 -11.07 -18.14
N LEU A 74 -4.86 -10.56 -18.98
CA LEU A 74 -4.98 -9.25 -19.64
C LEU A 74 -6.05 -9.25 -20.73
N ASN A 75 -7.04 -10.14 -20.63
CA ASN A 75 -8.32 -9.95 -21.28
C ASN A 75 -8.82 -8.53 -21.01
N GLN A 76 -9.52 -7.98 -22.00
CA GLN A 76 -10.09 -6.64 -22.00
C GLN A 76 -10.74 -6.26 -20.65
N THR A 77 -11.37 -7.21 -19.96
CA THR A 77 -12.01 -7.04 -18.65
C THR A 77 -11.05 -6.61 -17.52
N VAL A 78 -9.86 -7.20 -17.39
CA VAL A 78 -8.95 -6.87 -16.28
C VAL A 78 -8.34 -5.50 -16.48
N ILE A 79 -7.87 -5.21 -17.70
CA ILE A 79 -7.37 -3.88 -18.07
C ILE A 79 -8.45 -2.83 -17.80
N THR A 80 -9.68 -3.08 -18.25
CA THR A 80 -10.82 -2.16 -18.01
C THR A 80 -11.08 -1.94 -16.52
N LYS A 81 -11.14 -3.00 -15.71
CA LYS A 81 -11.35 -2.91 -14.25
C LYS A 81 -10.22 -2.16 -13.55
N LEU A 82 -8.98 -2.42 -13.93
CA LEU A 82 -7.79 -1.76 -13.41
C LEU A 82 -7.83 -0.26 -13.72
N SER A 83 -8.09 0.10 -14.97
CA SER A 83 -8.21 1.49 -15.41
C SER A 83 -9.34 2.23 -14.71
N HIS A 84 -10.51 1.60 -14.54
CA HIS A 84 -11.60 2.17 -13.75
C HIS A 84 -11.19 2.42 -12.29
N ARG A 85 -10.53 1.46 -11.63
CA ARG A 85 -10.08 1.64 -10.23
C ARG A 85 -9.07 2.78 -10.11
N ILE A 86 -8.11 2.85 -11.02
CA ILE A 86 -7.12 3.93 -11.06
C ILE A 86 -7.79 5.29 -11.27
N ASN A 87 -8.71 5.40 -12.23
CA ASN A 87 -9.42 6.66 -12.49
C ASN A 87 -10.27 7.08 -11.29
N ASN A 88 -10.98 6.14 -10.65
CA ASN A 88 -11.74 6.42 -9.44
C ASN A 88 -10.84 6.92 -8.30
N SER A 89 -9.65 6.33 -8.11
CA SER A 89 -8.68 6.79 -7.11
C SER A 89 -8.12 8.18 -7.43
N GLN A 90 -7.93 8.52 -8.71
CA GLN A 90 -7.52 9.85 -9.15
C GLN A 90 -8.60 10.90 -8.84
N GLU A 91 -9.85 10.62 -9.20
CA GLU A 91 -10.99 11.49 -8.91
C GLU A 91 -11.17 11.68 -7.40
N TRP A 92 -11.04 10.60 -6.63
CA TRP A 92 -11.11 10.65 -5.18
C TRP A 92 -10.01 11.57 -4.59
N THR A 93 -8.77 11.45 -5.09
CA THR A 93 -7.67 12.34 -4.67
C THR A 93 -7.94 13.80 -5.05
N GLN A 94 -8.47 14.06 -6.24
CA GLN A 94 -8.82 15.41 -6.68
C GLN A 94 -9.89 16.03 -5.80
N ARG A 95 -10.92 15.27 -5.41
CA ARG A 95 -11.96 15.74 -4.47
C ARG A 95 -11.37 16.05 -3.11
N MET A 96 -10.54 15.15 -2.57
CA MET A 96 -9.83 15.40 -1.30
C MET A 96 -8.99 16.67 -1.37
N SER A 97 -8.19 16.83 -2.43
CA SER A 97 -7.37 18.03 -2.61
C SER A 97 -8.22 19.30 -2.74
N GLY A 98 -9.36 19.24 -3.44
CA GLY A 98 -10.28 20.37 -3.56
C GLY A 98 -10.87 20.79 -2.21
N ILE A 99 -11.26 19.82 -1.38
CA ILE A 99 -11.68 20.08 0.00
C ILE A 99 -10.54 20.75 0.76
N MET A 100 -9.34 20.15 0.78
CA MET A 100 -8.18 20.67 1.51
C MET A 100 -7.74 22.08 1.11
N GLU A 101 -7.98 22.48 -0.14
CA GLU A 101 -7.68 23.82 -0.64
C GLU A 101 -8.73 24.87 -0.26
N GLN A 102 -9.99 24.44 -0.07
CA GLN A 102 -11.11 25.31 0.33
C GLN A 102 -11.12 25.59 1.84
N LEU A 103 -10.60 24.65 2.63
CA LEU A 103 -10.54 24.76 4.08
C LEU A 103 -9.65 25.95 4.48
N ASN A 104 -10.29 27.05 4.87
CA ASN A 104 -9.62 28.23 5.38
C ASN A 104 -9.17 27.97 6.81
N THR A 105 -7.96 27.42 6.97
CA THR A 105 -7.36 27.36 8.29
C THR A 105 -7.08 28.79 8.76
N SER A 106 -7.46 29.11 9.99
CA SER A 106 -7.22 30.39 10.68
C SER A 106 -5.75 30.86 10.60
N MET A 107 -4.82 29.94 10.34
CA MET A 107 -3.39 30.17 10.19
C MET A 107 -2.93 30.54 8.76
N GLY A 108 -3.83 30.62 7.78
CA GLY A 108 -3.49 30.92 6.38
C GLY A 108 -2.68 29.81 5.70
N LEU A 109 -2.81 28.58 6.18
CA LEU A 109 -2.24 27.38 5.57
C LEU A 109 -3.28 26.71 4.69
N ARG A 110 -2.91 26.42 3.45
CA ARG A 110 -3.69 25.57 2.55
C ARG A 110 -2.93 24.31 2.24
N PHE A 111 -3.62 23.18 2.28
CA PHE A 111 -3.04 21.88 1.95
C PHE A 111 -3.61 21.38 0.62
N SER A 112 -2.83 20.57 -0.09
CA SER A 112 -3.29 19.89 -1.31
C SER A 112 -2.63 18.53 -1.43
N LEU A 113 -3.32 17.56 -2.01
CA LEU A 113 -2.86 16.18 -2.10
C LEU A 113 -2.67 15.79 -3.56
N VAL A 114 -1.52 15.21 -3.87
CA VAL A 114 -1.20 14.72 -5.22
C VAL A 114 -0.93 13.22 -5.15
N TRP A 115 -1.62 12.46 -5.99
CA TRP A 115 -1.35 11.05 -6.23
C TRP A 115 -0.45 10.93 -7.46
N LYS A 116 0.83 10.63 -7.23
CA LYS A 116 1.87 10.62 -8.27
C LYS A 116 2.35 9.19 -8.52
N GLY A 117 2.50 8.82 -9.79
CA GLY A 117 3.15 7.57 -10.17
C GLY A 117 4.59 7.53 -9.66
N LYS A 118 5.02 6.36 -9.16
CA LYS A 118 6.42 6.12 -8.82
C LYS A 118 7.23 6.07 -10.12
N PRO A 119 8.48 6.57 -10.11
CA PRO A 119 9.37 6.40 -11.26
C PRO A 119 9.57 4.91 -11.54
N ALA A 120 9.84 4.57 -12.80
CA ALA A 120 10.28 3.21 -13.15
C ALA A 120 11.50 2.82 -12.32
N ASP A 121 11.48 1.61 -11.75
CA ASP A 121 12.62 1.13 -10.97
C ASP A 121 13.83 0.84 -11.87
N GLN A 122 13.61 0.46 -13.15
CA GLN A 122 14.66 0.12 -14.13
C GLN A 122 14.23 0.28 -15.60
N GLN A 123 15.20 0.18 -16.52
CA GLN A 123 15.10 0.41 -17.99
C GLN A 123 14.07 -0.42 -18.77
N LYS A 124 13.67 -1.60 -18.28
CA LYS A 124 12.69 -2.49 -18.97
C LYS A 124 11.25 -2.31 -18.46
N GLU A 125 11.05 -1.55 -17.40
CA GLU A 125 9.72 -1.21 -16.90
C GLU A 125 9.28 0.11 -17.54
N LEU A 126 8.07 0.14 -18.11
CA LEU A 126 7.40 1.40 -18.42
C LEU A 126 7.35 2.30 -17.17
N ASP A 127 7.59 3.60 -17.37
CA ASP A 127 7.25 4.57 -16.33
C ASP A 127 5.77 4.49 -16.00
N THR A 128 5.41 4.71 -14.73
CA THR A 128 4.01 4.64 -14.30
C THR A 128 3.14 5.59 -15.12
N GLY A 129 3.67 6.74 -15.56
CA GLY A 129 2.95 7.66 -16.46
C GLY A 129 2.68 7.09 -17.85
N GLU A 130 3.63 6.35 -18.43
CA GLU A 130 3.46 5.70 -19.74
C GLU A 130 2.49 4.52 -19.64
N LEU A 131 2.63 3.67 -18.62
CA LEU A 131 1.71 2.57 -18.34
C LEU A 131 0.28 3.08 -18.17
N LEU A 132 0.09 4.17 -17.42
CA LEU A 132 -1.21 4.82 -17.25
C LEU A 132 -1.80 5.32 -18.56
N THR A 133 -0.97 5.90 -19.42
CA THR A 133 -1.41 6.38 -20.72
C THR A 133 -1.94 5.22 -21.57
N LEU A 134 -1.25 4.08 -21.54
CA LEU A 134 -1.69 2.86 -22.21
C LEU A 134 -2.97 2.30 -21.57
N LEU A 135 -3.03 2.15 -20.25
CA LEU A 135 -4.21 1.64 -19.54
C LEU A 135 -5.45 2.52 -19.73
N ARG A 136 -5.29 3.83 -19.91
CA ARG A 136 -6.39 4.77 -20.16
C ARG A 136 -6.93 4.72 -21.58
N LYS A 137 -6.19 4.16 -22.55
CA LYS A 137 -6.73 4.00 -23.91
C LYS A 137 -7.94 3.07 -23.86
N ASN A 138 -8.94 3.37 -24.68
CA ASN A 138 -10.09 2.49 -24.82
C ASN A 138 -9.59 1.10 -25.24
N PRO A 139 -9.83 0.04 -24.45
CA PRO A 139 -9.33 -1.30 -24.77
C PRO A 139 -9.83 -1.84 -26.12
N MET A 140 -10.96 -1.32 -26.66
CA MET A 140 -11.46 -1.64 -28.00
C MET A 140 -10.65 -1.01 -29.14
N VAL A 141 -9.92 0.07 -28.87
CA VAL A 141 -9.12 0.83 -29.86
C VAL A 141 -7.61 0.61 -29.62
N MET A 142 -7.26 -0.14 -28.59
CA MET A 142 -5.88 -0.49 -28.28
C MET A 142 -5.36 -1.50 -29.30
N GLY A 143 -4.39 -1.07 -30.11
CA GLY A 143 -3.72 -1.96 -31.06
C GLY A 143 -2.85 -3.01 -30.36
N ASP A 144 -2.52 -4.08 -31.07
CA ASP A 144 -1.76 -5.21 -30.50
C ASP A 144 -0.37 -4.81 -29.99
N ALA A 145 0.25 -3.78 -30.57
CA ALA A 145 1.53 -3.25 -30.10
C ALA A 145 1.43 -2.62 -28.70
N ASP A 146 0.33 -1.93 -28.38
CA ASP A 146 0.11 -1.35 -27.06
C ASP A 146 -0.18 -2.45 -26.02
N ARG A 147 -0.94 -3.48 -26.41
CA ARG A 147 -1.17 -4.66 -25.55
C ARG A 147 0.13 -5.36 -25.25
N GLN A 148 0.99 -5.55 -26.25
CA GLN A 148 2.28 -6.19 -26.07
C GLN A 148 3.14 -5.43 -25.07
N LYS A 149 3.19 -4.10 -25.13
CA LYS A 149 3.91 -3.27 -24.15
C LYS A 149 3.41 -3.48 -22.72
N ILE A 150 2.09 -3.55 -22.52
CA ILE A 150 1.49 -3.80 -21.20
C ILE A 150 1.88 -5.20 -20.70
N THR A 151 1.77 -6.21 -21.57
CA THR A 151 2.15 -7.59 -21.26
C THR A 151 3.64 -7.69 -20.88
N ASP A 152 4.51 -7.07 -21.66
CA ASP A 152 5.95 -7.07 -21.41
C ASP A 152 6.30 -6.39 -20.09
N HIS A 153 5.64 -5.28 -19.74
CA HIS A 153 5.81 -4.60 -18.45
C HIS A 153 5.46 -5.51 -17.27
N PHE A 154 4.26 -6.11 -17.26
CA PHE A 154 3.86 -6.96 -16.13
C PHE A 154 4.70 -8.22 -16.04
N ARG A 155 5.12 -8.76 -17.18
CA ARG A 155 6.01 -9.92 -17.22
C ARG A 155 7.37 -9.62 -16.61
N ALA A 156 7.99 -8.50 -16.97
CA ALA A 156 9.24 -8.05 -16.36
C ALA A 156 9.09 -7.90 -14.84
N LYS A 157 7.97 -7.33 -14.40
CA LYS A 157 7.66 -7.14 -12.98
C LYS A 157 7.50 -8.45 -12.20
N ILE A 158 6.79 -9.43 -12.76
CA ILE A 158 6.63 -10.75 -12.14
C ILE A 158 7.95 -11.51 -12.09
N ASN A 159 8.72 -11.51 -13.17
CA ASN A 159 10.02 -12.20 -13.19
C ASN A 159 10.95 -11.66 -12.11
N ARG A 160 10.96 -10.33 -11.90
CA ARG A 160 11.71 -9.70 -10.82
C ARG A 160 11.20 -10.10 -9.44
N ALA A 161 9.88 -10.11 -9.24
CA ALA A 161 9.29 -10.55 -7.99
C ALA A 161 9.60 -12.04 -7.71
N ARG A 162 9.64 -12.88 -8.76
CA ARG A 162 10.05 -14.28 -8.69
C ARG A 162 11.52 -14.42 -8.28
N GLU A 163 12.43 -13.68 -8.92
CA GLU A 163 13.86 -13.68 -8.57
C GLU A 163 14.10 -13.28 -7.12
N ARG A 164 13.39 -12.25 -6.63
CA ARG A 164 13.47 -11.82 -5.24
C ARG A 164 12.94 -12.88 -4.28
N SER A 165 11.81 -13.50 -4.62
CA SER A 165 11.17 -14.49 -3.76
C SER A 165 11.91 -15.84 -3.71
N GLN A 166 12.69 -16.18 -4.75
CA GLN A 166 13.58 -17.34 -4.71
C GLN A 166 14.71 -17.22 -3.66
N MET A 167 15.00 -16.02 -3.18
CA MET A 167 15.95 -15.78 -2.08
C MET A 167 15.31 -15.94 -0.69
N GLU A 168 13.99 -16.09 -0.61
CA GLU A 168 13.23 -16.24 0.63
C GLU A 168 13.08 -17.71 1.01
N ALA A 169 12.88 -18.00 2.31
CA ALA A 169 12.77 -19.37 2.82
C ALA A 169 11.54 -20.13 2.24
N THR A 170 10.51 -19.39 1.85
CA THR A 170 9.29 -19.90 1.21
C THR A 170 9.02 -19.09 -0.05
N PRO A 171 9.36 -19.62 -1.23
CA PRO A 171 9.10 -18.94 -2.49
C PRO A 171 7.60 -18.74 -2.72
N ALA A 172 7.23 -17.53 -3.16
CA ALA A 172 5.88 -17.17 -3.51
C ALA A 172 5.41 -17.94 -4.76
N THR A 173 4.13 -18.30 -4.74
CA THR A 173 3.46 -18.93 -5.88
C THR A 173 3.26 -17.90 -7.00
N TYR A 174 3.13 -18.37 -8.24
CA TYR A 174 2.89 -17.48 -9.38
C TYR A 174 1.63 -16.62 -9.22
N SER A 175 0.56 -17.16 -8.64
CA SER A 175 -0.67 -16.41 -8.38
C SER A 175 -0.46 -15.26 -7.39
N GLU A 176 0.43 -15.41 -6.41
CA GLU A 176 0.76 -14.35 -5.45
C GLU A 176 1.57 -13.24 -6.12
N LEU A 177 2.57 -13.62 -6.93
CA LEU A 177 3.37 -12.68 -7.72
C LEU A 177 2.50 -11.90 -8.72
N MET A 178 1.54 -12.56 -9.36
CA MET A 178 0.54 -11.92 -10.22
C MET A 178 -0.31 -10.90 -9.46
N ARG A 179 -0.82 -11.28 -8.29
CA ARG A 179 -1.63 -10.40 -7.45
C ARG A 179 -0.85 -9.15 -7.04
N GLU A 180 0.42 -9.32 -6.66
CA GLU A 180 1.31 -8.21 -6.31
C GLU A 180 1.58 -7.30 -7.52
N ALA A 181 1.88 -7.89 -8.69
CA ALA A 181 2.18 -7.14 -9.90
C ALA A 181 0.99 -6.27 -10.35
N LEU A 182 -0.24 -6.80 -10.22
CA LEU A 182 -1.50 -6.13 -10.58
C LEU A 182 -2.04 -5.20 -9.48
N ASP A 183 -1.46 -5.21 -8.28
CA ASP A 183 -1.86 -4.30 -7.19
C ASP A 183 -1.34 -2.88 -7.47
N PHE A 184 -2.20 -2.08 -8.10
CA PHE A 184 -1.86 -0.72 -8.50
C PHE A 184 -1.54 0.21 -7.33
N ARG A 185 -1.95 -0.11 -6.11
CA ARG A 185 -1.68 0.73 -4.94
C ARG A 185 -0.18 0.97 -4.74
N ASN A 186 0.64 -0.02 -5.10
CA ASN A 186 2.09 0.05 -4.98
C ASN A 186 2.76 0.90 -6.07
N TRP A 187 2.04 1.26 -7.14
CA TRP A 187 2.60 1.99 -8.29
C TRP A 187 2.60 3.50 -8.08
N PHE A 188 1.89 3.97 -7.04
CA PHE A 188 1.73 5.39 -6.76
C PHE A 188 2.21 5.72 -5.36
N THR A 189 2.42 7.01 -5.14
CA THR A 189 2.68 7.58 -3.83
C THR A 189 1.85 8.85 -3.66
N PHE A 190 1.34 9.06 -2.45
CA PHE A 190 0.69 10.29 -2.07
C PHE A 190 1.74 11.30 -1.63
N ARG A 191 1.65 12.52 -2.16
CA ARG A 191 2.48 13.65 -1.76
C ARG A 191 1.60 14.80 -1.30
N LEU A 192 1.82 15.21 -0.07
CA LEU A 192 1.13 16.34 0.53
C LEU A 192 1.90 17.61 0.22
N PHE A 193 1.18 18.67 -0.15
CA PHE A 193 1.72 19.99 -0.43
C PHE A 193 1.05 21.02 0.47
N TYR A 194 1.77 22.09 0.79
CA TYR A 194 1.25 23.21 1.56
C TYR A 194 1.60 24.56 0.92
N GLN A 195 0.81 25.57 1.25
CA GLN A 195 1.05 26.97 0.90
C GLN A 195 0.81 27.83 2.16
N LYS A 196 1.79 28.67 2.52
CA LYS A 196 1.69 29.60 3.65
C LYS A 196 1.31 31.00 3.16
N GLY A 197 0.29 31.61 3.76
CA GLY A 197 -0.13 32.99 3.49
C GLY A 197 -1.07 33.16 2.30
N GLY A 198 -2.00 34.11 2.43
CA GLY A 198 -3.10 34.39 1.49
C GLY A 198 -2.73 35.07 0.17
N ALA A 199 -1.45 35.11 -0.21
CA ALA A 199 -1.04 35.64 -1.50
C ALA A 199 -0.96 34.52 -2.54
N GLU A 200 -1.71 34.67 -3.64
CA GLU A 200 -1.75 33.79 -4.83
C GLU A 200 -0.39 33.55 -5.51
N LYS A 201 0.70 34.16 -5.01
CA LYS A 201 2.05 34.12 -5.58
C LYS A 201 3.05 33.21 -4.87
N GLN A 202 2.69 32.51 -3.80
CA GLN A 202 3.59 31.51 -3.20
C GLN A 202 3.46 30.15 -3.91
N THR A 203 4.60 29.62 -4.36
CA THR A 203 4.69 28.28 -4.96
C THR A 203 4.33 27.22 -3.92
N LYS A 204 3.45 26.28 -4.31
CA LYS A 204 3.14 25.09 -3.50
C LYS A 204 4.43 24.34 -3.16
N LYS A 205 4.68 24.06 -1.88
CA LYS A 205 5.85 23.31 -1.41
C LYS A 205 5.43 21.93 -0.95
N GLU A 206 6.25 20.91 -1.27
CA GLU A 206 6.03 19.56 -0.77
C GLU A 206 6.24 19.52 0.75
N LEU A 207 5.31 18.90 1.47
CA LEU A 207 5.40 18.69 2.90
C LEU A 207 6.27 17.46 3.17
N THR A 208 7.58 17.66 3.19
CA THR A 208 8.57 16.65 3.59
C THR A 208 8.70 16.59 5.11
N ASP A 209 9.35 15.56 5.65
CA ASP A 209 9.61 15.46 7.10
C ASP A 209 10.37 16.68 7.64
N SER A 210 11.29 17.24 6.85
CA SER A 210 12.01 18.47 7.20
C SER A 210 11.07 19.68 7.25
N ALA A 211 10.17 19.82 6.28
CA ALA A 211 9.17 20.89 6.27
C ALA A 211 8.17 20.72 7.42
N PHE A 212 7.69 19.50 7.66
CA PHE A 212 6.80 19.18 8.78
C PHE A 212 7.46 19.50 10.12
N ASN A 213 8.72 19.16 10.32
CA ASN A 213 9.42 19.44 11.57
C ASN A 213 9.61 20.94 11.85
N SER A 214 9.62 21.77 10.81
CA SER A 214 9.68 23.24 10.93
C SER A 214 8.37 23.91 11.32
N PHE A 215 7.25 23.18 11.27
CA PHE A 215 5.94 23.71 11.62
C PHE A 215 5.77 23.90 13.13
N SER A 216 4.92 24.85 13.54
CA SER A 216 4.51 24.97 14.94
C SER A 216 3.69 23.74 15.39
N GLY A 217 3.46 23.58 16.69
CA GLY A 217 2.64 22.46 17.22
C GLY A 217 1.25 22.40 16.56
N GLY A 218 0.57 23.54 16.46
CA GLY A 218 -0.72 23.66 15.78
C GLY A 218 -0.68 23.39 14.28
N GLU A 219 0.34 23.91 13.59
CA GLU A 219 0.52 23.66 12.15
C GLU A 219 0.79 22.17 11.87
N LYS A 220 1.53 21.47 12.75
CA LYS A 220 1.74 20.02 12.67
C LYS A 220 0.44 19.25 12.83
N ALA A 221 -0.37 19.62 13.82
CA ALA A 221 -1.68 19.01 14.05
C ALA A 221 -2.60 19.18 12.83
N MET A 222 -2.68 20.39 12.30
CA MET A 222 -3.40 20.71 11.07
C MET A 222 -2.95 19.84 9.89
N ALA A 223 -1.64 19.73 9.68
CA ALA A 223 -1.08 18.92 8.59
C ALA A 223 -1.39 17.41 8.74
N MET A 224 -1.66 16.93 9.95
CA MET A 224 -2.09 15.55 10.21
C MET A 224 -3.61 15.36 10.05
N TYR A 225 -4.42 16.23 10.65
CA TYR A 225 -5.87 16.05 10.71
C TYR A 225 -6.58 16.47 9.43
N VAL A 226 -6.15 17.55 8.77
CA VAL A 226 -6.80 18.05 7.54
C VAL A 226 -6.86 16.98 6.44
N PRO A 227 -5.78 16.25 6.12
CA PRO A 227 -5.86 15.16 5.14
C PRO A 227 -6.81 14.03 5.55
N LEU A 228 -6.87 13.68 6.84
CA LEU A 228 -7.73 12.61 7.35
C LEU A 228 -9.21 13.01 7.26
N PHE A 229 -9.54 14.23 7.65
CA PHE A 229 -10.91 14.75 7.57
C PHE A 229 -11.36 14.93 6.12
N ALA A 230 -10.47 15.40 5.25
CA ALA A 230 -10.75 15.46 3.80
C ALA A 230 -10.97 14.06 3.20
N ALA A 231 -10.19 13.05 3.62
CA ALA A 231 -10.38 11.67 3.19
C ALA A 231 -11.75 11.13 3.60
N LEU A 232 -12.13 11.36 4.87
CA LEU A 232 -13.42 10.95 5.41
C LEU A 232 -14.57 11.67 4.68
N ALA A 233 -14.43 12.98 4.43
CA ALA A 233 -15.44 13.79 3.77
C ALA A 233 -15.65 13.32 2.32
N ALA A 234 -14.55 13.03 1.62
CA ALA A 234 -14.60 12.47 0.27
C ALA A 234 -15.26 11.08 0.25
N GLN A 235 -15.05 10.26 1.29
CA GLN A 235 -15.70 8.96 1.44
C GLN A 235 -17.22 9.08 1.64
N TYR A 236 -17.66 9.97 2.53
CA TYR A 236 -19.10 10.24 2.71
C TYR A 236 -19.75 10.84 1.46
N ALA A 237 -19.05 11.73 0.76
CA ALA A 237 -19.51 12.27 -0.51
C ALA A 237 -19.66 11.16 -1.58
N ALA A 238 -18.76 10.18 -1.61
CA ALA A 238 -18.83 9.05 -2.54
C ALA A 238 -20.00 8.10 -2.25
N ALA A 239 -20.46 8.01 -1.00
CA ALA A 239 -21.64 7.21 -0.65
C ALA A 239 -22.94 7.79 -1.22
N ASN A 240 -22.96 9.09 -1.59
CA ASN A 240 -24.08 9.76 -2.25
C ASN A 240 -25.44 9.67 -1.51
N HIS A 241 -25.42 9.67 -0.18
CA HIS A 241 -26.61 9.70 0.65
C HIS A 241 -26.63 11.01 1.47
N ALA A 242 -27.42 11.97 1.01
CA ALA A 242 -27.47 13.31 1.61
C ALA A 242 -27.97 13.31 3.07
N GLU A 243 -28.88 12.40 3.40
CA GLU A 243 -29.49 12.31 4.74
C GLU A 243 -28.79 11.32 5.68
N ALA A 244 -27.74 10.64 5.21
CA ALA A 244 -27.02 9.70 6.06
C ALA A 244 -26.21 10.47 7.12
N PRO A 245 -26.26 10.07 8.41
CA PRO A 245 -25.42 10.64 9.46
C PRO A 245 -23.94 10.53 9.09
N ARG A 246 -23.17 11.59 9.37
CA ARG A 246 -21.75 11.65 9.01
C ARG A 246 -20.89 11.53 10.25
N LEU A 247 -20.94 10.35 10.87
CA LEU A 247 -20.30 10.11 12.16
C LEU A 247 -18.78 9.95 12.03
N MET A 248 -18.04 10.61 12.91
CA MET A 248 -16.62 10.44 13.15
C MET A 248 -16.38 10.02 14.60
N ALA A 249 -15.60 8.97 14.82
CA ALA A 249 -15.15 8.58 16.15
C ALA A 249 -13.65 8.84 16.28
N LEU A 250 -13.24 9.57 17.32
CA LEU A 250 -11.83 9.84 17.62
C LEU A 250 -11.50 9.44 19.06
N ASP A 251 -10.50 8.59 19.21
CA ASP A 251 -9.87 8.33 20.50
C ASP A 251 -8.66 9.24 20.68
N GLU A 252 -8.45 9.71 21.91
CA GLU A 252 -7.46 10.74 22.25
C GLU A 252 -7.49 11.95 21.29
N ALA A 253 -8.70 12.49 21.11
CA ALA A 253 -8.96 13.58 20.19
C ALA A 253 -8.11 14.81 20.52
N PHE A 254 -7.43 15.32 19.49
CA PHE A 254 -6.58 16.52 19.52
C PHE A 254 -5.48 16.50 20.60
N ALA A 255 -5.00 15.32 20.99
CA ALA A 255 -3.87 15.20 21.91
C ALA A 255 -2.61 15.90 21.34
N GLY A 256 -1.98 16.76 22.16
CA GLY A 256 -0.80 17.52 21.76
C GLY A 256 -1.07 18.76 20.90
N VAL A 257 -2.33 19.12 20.70
CA VAL A 257 -2.74 20.36 20.02
C VAL A 257 -3.03 21.44 21.07
N ASP A 258 -2.62 22.68 20.78
CA ASP A 258 -2.90 23.85 21.59
C ASP A 258 -4.34 24.35 21.41
N GLU A 259 -4.90 24.96 22.47
CA GLU A 259 -6.32 25.30 22.58
C GLU A 259 -6.86 26.15 21.42
N THR A 260 -6.09 27.13 20.94
CA THR A 260 -6.44 27.97 19.79
C THR A 260 -6.61 27.16 18.50
N ASN A 261 -5.83 26.10 18.31
CA ASN A 261 -5.90 25.26 17.12
C ASN A 261 -6.96 24.17 17.24
N ILE A 262 -7.31 23.75 18.45
CA ILE A 262 -8.44 22.85 18.70
C ILE A 262 -9.76 23.48 18.23
N GLU A 263 -10.00 24.77 18.52
CA GLU A 263 -11.18 25.47 18.01
C GLU A 263 -11.27 25.42 16.48
N SER A 264 -10.13 25.58 15.81
CA SER A 264 -10.02 25.52 14.34
C SER A 264 -10.28 24.11 13.81
N MET A 265 -9.91 23.06 14.56
CA MET A 265 -10.28 21.67 14.23
C MET A 265 -11.78 21.45 14.34
N PHE A 266 -12.45 21.98 15.37
CA PHE A 266 -13.90 21.88 15.47
C PHE A 266 -14.62 22.67 14.37
N ALA A 267 -14.13 23.86 14.03
CA ALA A 267 -14.65 24.62 12.89
C ALA A 267 -14.59 23.79 11.60
N LEU A 268 -13.48 23.09 11.40
CA LEU A 268 -13.29 22.20 10.26
C LEU A 268 -14.25 21.00 10.26
N VAL A 269 -14.43 20.35 11.42
CA VAL A 269 -15.40 19.25 11.59
C VAL A 269 -16.82 19.72 11.25
N HIS A 270 -17.17 20.93 11.70
CA HIS A 270 -18.46 21.55 11.41
C HIS A 270 -18.62 21.91 9.92
N GLU A 271 -17.61 22.53 9.29
CA GLU A 271 -17.62 22.88 7.87
C GLU A 271 -17.80 21.65 6.96
N LEU A 272 -17.22 20.51 7.35
CA LEU A 272 -17.36 19.24 6.64
C LEU A 272 -18.67 18.50 6.97
N GLY A 273 -19.47 19.03 7.90
CA GLY A 273 -20.77 18.50 8.31
C GLY A 273 -20.66 17.16 9.03
N PHE A 274 -19.62 16.95 9.83
CA PHE A 274 -19.46 15.73 10.62
C PHE A 274 -20.17 15.81 11.96
N ASP A 275 -20.88 14.74 12.28
CA ASP A 275 -21.25 14.38 13.65
C ASP A 275 -20.07 13.68 14.30
N TYR A 276 -19.87 13.80 15.61
CA TYR A 276 -18.71 13.20 16.24
C TYR A 276 -18.95 12.61 17.64
N ILE A 277 -18.18 11.57 17.93
CA ILE A 277 -17.97 11.01 19.26
C ILE A 277 -16.47 11.06 19.52
N MET A 278 -16.06 11.77 20.57
CA MET A 278 -14.65 11.96 20.88
C MET A 278 -14.37 11.57 22.31
N ASN A 279 -13.24 10.91 22.53
CA ASN A 279 -12.66 10.68 23.84
C ASN A 279 -11.37 11.49 23.98
N SER A 280 -11.13 12.07 25.15
CA SER A 280 -9.92 12.84 25.43
C SER A 280 -9.77 13.09 26.94
N GLN A 281 -8.53 13.21 27.40
CA GLN A 281 -8.21 13.48 28.81
C GLN A 281 -8.31 14.96 29.18
N ALA A 282 -8.22 15.87 28.21
CA ALA A 282 -8.11 17.31 28.47
C ALA A 282 -9.08 18.18 27.64
N LEU A 283 -9.90 17.56 26.79
CA LEU A 283 -10.78 18.26 25.86
C LEU A 283 -12.21 18.34 26.37
N TRP A 284 -12.71 19.57 26.53
CA TRP A 284 -14.12 19.82 26.84
C TRP A 284 -14.98 20.10 25.61
N GLY A 285 -14.38 20.52 24.50
CA GLY A 285 -15.12 20.87 23.27
C GLY A 285 -16.04 22.10 23.39
N CYS A 286 -15.91 22.89 24.46
CA CYS A 286 -16.72 24.09 24.73
C CYS A 286 -16.16 25.31 23.97
N TYR A 287 -16.19 25.26 22.64
CA TYR A 287 -15.70 26.32 21.77
C TYR A 287 -16.86 27.03 21.06
N PRO A 288 -16.74 28.32 20.70
CA PRO A 288 -17.76 29.03 19.92
C PRO A 288 -18.10 28.38 18.57
N THR A 289 -17.17 27.63 17.99
CA THR A 289 -17.35 26.89 16.73
C THR A 289 -18.21 25.63 16.90
N VAL A 290 -18.43 25.18 18.12
CA VAL A 290 -19.28 24.03 18.47
C VAL A 290 -20.65 24.55 18.91
N SER A 291 -21.67 24.28 18.10
CA SER A 291 -23.03 24.78 18.34
C SER A 291 -23.75 24.07 19.49
N SER A 292 -23.53 22.77 19.66
CA SER A 292 -24.08 21.99 20.77
C SER A 292 -23.25 20.74 21.01
N LEU A 293 -23.02 20.37 22.27
CA LEU A 293 -22.24 19.18 22.63
C LEU A 293 -22.73 18.58 23.96
N ASN A 294 -22.93 17.27 23.96
CA ASN A 294 -23.13 16.50 25.19
C ASN A 294 -21.78 15.96 25.66
N ILE A 295 -21.44 16.18 26.92
CA ILE A 295 -20.15 15.85 27.51
C ILE A 295 -20.39 14.88 28.66
N ALA A 296 -19.68 13.76 28.65
CA ALA A 296 -19.66 12.81 29.76
C ALA A 296 -18.25 12.78 30.37
N GLU A 297 -18.09 13.36 31.55
CA GLU A 297 -16.85 13.32 32.31
C GLU A 297 -16.83 12.06 33.18
N LEU A 298 -15.83 11.21 32.95
CA LEU A 298 -15.60 10.02 33.75
C LEU A 298 -14.70 10.38 34.94
N TRP A 299 -15.32 10.61 36.09
CA TRP A 299 -14.60 10.98 37.30
C TRP A 299 -14.37 9.76 38.20
N ARG A 300 -13.10 9.54 38.57
CA ARG A 300 -12.69 8.50 39.51
C ARG A 300 -11.83 9.09 40.62
N PRO A 301 -12.33 9.14 41.87
CA PRO A 301 -11.48 9.49 43.02
C PRO A 301 -10.29 8.55 43.16
N GLN A 302 -9.17 9.06 43.67
CA GLN A 302 -7.98 8.24 43.92
C GLN A 302 -8.33 7.06 44.84
N ASN A 303 -7.95 5.84 44.41
CA ASN A 303 -8.24 4.56 45.09
C ASN A 303 -9.72 4.13 45.15
N ALA A 304 -10.64 4.80 44.46
CA ALA A 304 -12.02 4.33 44.36
C ALA A 304 -12.16 3.13 43.41
N GLN A 305 -13.08 2.21 43.72
CA GLN A 305 -13.47 1.10 42.83
C GLN A 305 -14.62 1.45 41.87
N ILE A 306 -15.16 2.66 42.00
CA ILE A 306 -16.30 3.14 41.22
C ILE A 306 -15.87 4.31 40.33
N VAL A 307 -16.50 4.41 39.16
CA VAL A 307 -16.40 5.57 38.25
C VAL A 307 -17.75 6.26 38.23
N THR A 308 -17.75 7.57 38.48
CA THR A 308 -18.95 8.41 38.40
C THR A 308 -18.96 9.09 37.05
N VAL A 309 -20.12 9.10 36.38
CA VAL A 309 -20.29 9.79 35.11
C VAL A 309 -21.02 11.11 35.38
N LEU A 310 -20.32 12.23 35.22
CA LEU A 310 -20.91 13.56 35.28
C LEU A 310 -21.29 13.98 33.86
N ARG A 311 -22.54 14.43 33.67
CA ARG A 311 -23.06 14.84 32.36
C ARG A 311 -23.18 16.35 32.28
N TYR A 312 -22.69 16.92 31.19
CA TYR A 312 -22.83 18.34 30.90
C TYR A 312 -23.37 18.54 29.49
N HIS A 313 -24.08 19.65 29.31
CA HIS A 313 -24.53 20.13 28.01
C HIS A 313 -23.89 21.48 27.71
N TRP A 314 -23.31 21.60 26.52
CA TRP A 314 -22.84 22.85 25.94
C TRP A 314 -23.87 23.33 24.91
N ASP A 315 -24.38 24.55 25.09
CA ASP A 315 -25.40 25.17 24.22
C ASP A 315 -24.80 26.17 23.18
N GLY A 316 -23.50 26.07 22.93
CA GLY A 316 -22.77 27.01 22.08
C GLY A 316 -22.20 28.21 22.83
N HIS A 317 -22.62 28.43 24.08
CA HIS A 317 -22.19 29.60 24.86
C HIS A 317 -21.82 29.27 26.30
N VAL A 318 -22.58 28.38 26.95
CA VAL A 318 -22.41 28.04 28.36
C VAL A 318 -22.49 26.53 28.56
N ARG A 319 -21.54 25.98 29.33
CA ARG A 319 -21.57 24.59 29.79
C ARG A 319 -22.40 24.49 31.06
N ARG A 320 -23.47 23.69 31.02
CA ARG A 320 -24.33 23.42 32.19
C ARG A 320 -24.20 21.97 32.62
N LEU A 321 -24.16 21.73 33.92
CA LEU A 321 -24.27 20.38 34.47
C LEU A 321 -25.72 19.92 34.30
N GLU A 322 -25.92 18.72 33.76
CA GLU A 322 -27.23 18.08 33.74
C GLU A 322 -27.47 17.46 35.11
N GLU A 323 -28.40 18.03 35.89
CA GLU A 323 -28.87 17.40 37.11
C GLU A 323 -29.79 16.23 36.74
N SER A 324 -29.42 15.04 37.24
CA SER A 324 -30.08 13.75 36.96
C SER A 324 -31.56 13.72 37.34
#